data_AF-A0A8H8T2H5-F1
#
_entry.id   AF-A0A8H8T2H5-F1
#
_cell.length_a   1.000
_cell.length_b   1.000
_cell.length_c   1.000
_cell.angle_alpha   90.00
_cell.angle_beta   90.00
_cell.angle_gamma   90.00
#
_symmetry.space_group_name_H-M   'P 1'
#
loop_
_entity.id
_entity.type
_entity.pdbx_description
1 polymer ?
#
loop_
_entity_poly.entity_id
_entity_poly.type
_entity_poly.pdbx_seq_one_letter_code
_entity_poly.pdbx_strand_id
1 'polypeptide(L)'
;MVISLSKLYLVTLLFAPGSRAERNDGIKLVIGPTCGKLTPTGNVTDVNSGLLDIKNYKTIVSFGDSYTAGGVRDGSPLAPPVITPPSPKAGGRTTNGPVWIENIANDVGARFMDYAVAGAVTDKTLWPSKASSWDFVQEADIFLSQNNSLDPSTTLYTVYFGINDVSGSRKDGPANLPRAAQVILDKIELLSRPPTNARSFLLTDSYGYGSHEAPGDAFKKKVFNGIAEMKTRVPSLKFAFVDFAYLWDAVRGKSPGYAAFGYTSIGSCTLNSSTIDGACNDPDHTFYWIPNFKSYDWSSEALNASEKLAQVASDSNVLSAAWAWLLGVFASIGAFFATSWQYVGASEVSKEHIWEWFTASWQSLSEFLLRPDARNAIIVWFVVFWICVLIPLALGFGPVGVIGGSLAAWFQSVIYGAFTPAGGFFAVMTSVGMMGVACPPVAVPSMIIASLAAWITWSMSST
;
A
#
# COMPACT_ATOMS: atom_id res chain seq x y z
N MET A 1 30.94 52.30 -52.72
CA MET A 1 30.00 53.05 -51.88
C MET A 1 29.30 52.04 -50.98
N VAL A 2 29.57 52.13 -49.68
CA VAL A 2 29.16 51.18 -48.64
C VAL A 2 27.74 51.52 -48.20
N ILE A 3 26.78 50.62 -48.45
CA ILE A 3 25.38 50.66 -47.97
C ILE A 3 24.91 49.20 -47.98
N SER A 4 24.28 48.59 -46.99
CA SER A 4 24.00 48.83 -45.58
C SER A 4 23.46 47.48 -45.08
N LEU A 5 23.96 46.95 -43.95
CA LEU A 5 23.45 45.72 -43.35
C LEU A 5 21.97 45.87 -42.96
N SER A 6 21.08 45.13 -43.61
CA SER A 6 19.70 44.94 -43.17
C SER A 6 19.62 43.80 -42.16
N LYS A 7 19.40 44.21 -40.90
CA LYS A 7 18.98 43.48 -39.70
C LYS A 7 18.39 42.09 -39.94
N LEU A 8 19.15 41.06 -39.55
CA LEU A 8 18.64 39.72 -39.26
C LEU A 8 18.10 39.75 -37.81
N TYR A 9 16.78 39.81 -37.64
CA TYR A 9 16.16 39.58 -36.33
C TYR A 9 16.19 38.07 -36.05
N LEU A 10 17.22 37.63 -35.33
CA LEU A 10 17.24 36.33 -34.69
C LEU A 10 16.24 36.39 -33.53
N VAL A 11 15.01 35.93 -33.77
CA VAL A 11 14.05 35.65 -32.69
C VAL A 11 14.51 34.35 -32.04
N THR A 12 15.39 34.49 -31.04
CA THR A 12 15.69 33.41 -30.12
C THR A 12 14.41 33.15 -29.34
N LEU A 13 13.66 32.12 -29.72
CA LEU A 13 12.63 31.52 -28.87
C LEU A 13 13.34 31.01 -27.62
N LEU A 14 13.38 31.85 -26.59
CA LEU A 14 13.60 31.44 -25.22
C LEU A 14 12.45 30.49 -24.89
N PHE A 15 12.69 29.19 -25.04
CA PHE A 15 11.98 28.20 -24.27
C PHE A 15 12.26 28.54 -22.80
N ALA A 16 11.35 29.28 -22.19
CA ALA A 16 11.27 29.33 -20.75
C ALA A 16 11.19 27.87 -20.29
N PRO A 17 12.12 27.36 -19.47
CA PRO A 17 11.90 26.08 -18.82
C PRO A 17 10.59 26.24 -18.07
N GLY A 18 9.59 25.44 -18.43
CA GLY A 18 8.26 25.50 -17.83
C GLY A 18 8.43 25.54 -16.33
N SER A 19 8.01 26.65 -15.73
CA SER A 19 7.85 26.73 -14.28
C SER A 19 7.12 25.48 -13.86
N ARG A 20 7.75 24.68 -12.99
CA ARG A 20 7.11 23.57 -12.27
C ARG A 20 5.86 24.19 -11.65
N ALA A 21 4.70 24.01 -12.29
CA ALA A 21 3.48 24.67 -11.87
C ALA A 21 3.27 24.29 -10.40
N GLU A 22 3.17 25.29 -9.51
CA GLU A 22 2.54 25.06 -8.23
C GLU A 22 1.11 24.62 -8.55
N ARG A 23 0.89 23.30 -8.60
CA ARG A 23 -0.43 22.69 -8.80
C ARG A 23 -1.30 22.75 -7.54
N ASN A 24 -0.73 23.22 -6.44
CA ASN A 24 -1.39 23.25 -5.14
C ASN A 24 -2.15 24.56 -5.00
N ASP A 25 -3.47 24.50 -5.18
CA ASP A 25 -4.44 25.57 -4.97
C ASP A 25 -4.85 25.73 -3.49
N GLY A 26 -4.31 24.89 -2.60
CA GLY A 26 -4.74 24.73 -1.21
C GLY A 26 -5.06 23.28 -0.85
N ILE A 27 -5.22 22.39 -1.85
CA ILE A 27 -5.45 20.95 -1.64
C ILE A 27 -4.15 20.22 -1.27
N LYS A 28 -4.22 19.36 -0.25
CA LYS A 28 -3.05 18.68 0.33
C LYS A 28 -3.39 17.36 0.99
N LEU A 29 -2.42 16.44 0.94
CA LEU A 29 -2.52 15.14 1.61
C LEU A 29 -2.59 15.32 3.13
N VAL A 30 -3.77 15.07 3.69
CA VAL A 30 -4.03 15.20 5.14
C VAL A 30 -3.77 13.92 5.91
N ILE A 31 -3.90 12.78 5.25
CA ILE A 31 -3.81 11.46 5.87
C ILE A 31 -2.69 10.64 5.22
N GLY A 32 -2.01 9.82 6.00
CA GLY A 32 -1.03 8.87 5.48
C GLY A 32 -1.69 7.60 4.94
N PRO A 33 -0.95 6.77 4.17
CA PRO A 33 -1.42 5.45 3.77
C PRO A 33 -1.61 4.53 4.97
N THR A 34 -2.57 3.63 4.87
CA THR A 34 -2.86 2.60 5.87
C THR A 34 -2.11 1.32 5.50
N CYS A 35 -0.78 1.35 5.68
CA CYS A 35 0.10 0.24 5.29
C CYS A 35 -0.15 -1.01 6.14
N GLY A 36 -0.22 -2.18 5.49
CA GLY A 36 -0.42 -3.46 6.15
C GLY A 36 0.45 -4.59 5.59
N LYS A 37 0.33 -5.78 6.19
CA LYS A 37 0.99 -6.98 5.68
C LYS A 37 0.16 -7.57 4.55
N LEU A 38 0.82 -7.85 3.44
CA LEU A 38 0.22 -8.61 2.35
C LEU A 38 0.07 -10.08 2.76
N THR A 39 -1.16 -10.52 2.98
CA THR A 39 -1.46 -11.94 3.20
C THR A 39 -2.66 -12.38 2.36
N PRO A 40 -2.71 -13.63 1.85
CA PRO A 40 -3.83 -14.13 1.06
C PRO A 40 -5.19 -14.17 1.79
N THR A 41 -5.19 -13.96 3.11
CA THR A 41 -6.38 -13.94 3.96
C THR A 41 -6.53 -12.64 4.74
N GLY A 42 -5.68 -11.66 4.46
CA GLY A 42 -5.55 -10.42 5.22
C GLY A 42 -6.72 -9.48 5.05
N ASN A 43 -6.72 -8.44 5.87
CA ASN A 43 -7.57 -7.29 5.62
C ASN A 43 -6.93 -6.43 4.53
N VAL A 44 -7.79 -5.79 3.74
CA VAL A 44 -7.37 -4.87 2.69
C VAL A 44 -6.61 -3.71 3.34
N THR A 45 -5.44 -3.42 2.81
CA THR A 45 -4.52 -2.37 3.27
C THR A 45 -3.77 -1.81 2.08
N ASP A 46 -3.14 -0.65 2.26
CA ASP A 46 -2.20 -0.15 1.26
C ASP A 46 -0.94 -1.04 1.25
N VAL A 47 -0.49 -1.41 0.06
CA VAL A 47 0.70 -2.24 -0.12
C VAL A 47 1.45 -1.86 -1.38
N ASN A 48 2.78 -1.87 -1.30
CA ASN A 48 3.67 -1.93 -2.46
C ASN A 48 4.46 -3.24 -2.42
N SER A 49 4.19 -4.12 -3.39
CA SER A 49 4.87 -5.41 -3.60
C SER A 49 5.80 -5.32 -4.81
N GLY A 50 6.83 -4.46 -4.71
CA GLY A 50 7.95 -4.41 -5.64
C GLY A 50 7.76 -3.54 -6.88
N LEU A 51 6.77 -2.64 -6.90
CA LEU A 51 6.73 -1.56 -7.88
C LEU A 51 7.93 -0.64 -7.70
N LEU A 52 8.38 -0.07 -8.82
CA LEU A 52 9.44 0.93 -8.83
C LEU A 52 8.91 2.26 -8.29
N ASP A 53 9.82 3.15 -7.92
CA ASP A 53 9.49 4.58 -7.82
C ASP A 53 8.86 5.03 -9.15
N ILE A 54 7.74 5.76 -9.03
CA ILE A 54 6.85 6.13 -10.14
C ILE A 54 7.59 6.82 -11.28
N LYS A 55 8.67 7.56 -10.98
CA LYS A 55 9.52 8.26 -11.96
C LYS A 55 10.29 7.35 -12.92
N ASN A 56 10.38 6.06 -12.60
CA ASN A 56 11.06 5.07 -13.44
C ASN A 56 10.14 4.45 -14.49
N TYR A 57 8.83 4.69 -14.42
CA TYR A 57 7.90 4.25 -15.44
C TYR A 57 7.87 5.24 -16.60
N LYS A 58 8.09 4.73 -17.81
CA LYS A 58 8.11 5.50 -19.06
C LYS A 58 6.79 5.45 -19.80
N THR A 59 5.97 4.42 -19.53
CA THR A 59 4.63 4.27 -20.09
C THR A 59 3.66 3.87 -18.98
N ILE A 60 2.50 4.49 -18.96
CA ILE A 60 1.38 4.13 -18.11
C ILE A 60 0.22 3.71 -19.03
N VAL A 61 -0.28 2.49 -18.84
CA VAL A 61 -1.45 1.94 -19.53
C VAL A 61 -2.58 1.82 -18.54
N SER A 62 -3.73 2.42 -18.81
CA SER A 62 -4.82 2.49 -17.84
C SER A 62 -6.11 1.88 -18.35
N PHE A 63 -6.69 1.04 -17.50
CA PHE A 63 -8.01 0.45 -17.65
C PHE A 63 -8.88 0.88 -16.48
N GLY A 64 -10.15 1.15 -16.73
CA GLY A 64 -11.05 1.57 -15.68
C GLY A 64 -12.31 2.27 -16.14
N ASP A 65 -12.96 2.95 -15.21
CA ASP A 65 -14.22 3.64 -15.46
C ASP A 65 -14.06 5.17 -15.63
N SER A 66 -15.12 5.91 -15.37
CA SER A 66 -15.22 7.38 -15.45
C SER A 66 -14.21 8.14 -14.58
N TYR A 67 -13.66 7.51 -13.54
CA TYR A 67 -12.62 8.12 -12.71
C TYR A 67 -11.24 8.11 -13.38
N THR A 68 -11.06 7.27 -14.40
CA THR A 68 -9.80 7.08 -15.13
C THR A 68 -9.92 7.47 -16.60
N ALA A 69 -11.14 7.51 -17.15
CA ALA A 69 -11.40 7.83 -18.55
C ALA A 69 -11.04 9.29 -18.90
N GLY A 70 -10.00 9.43 -19.71
CA GLY A 70 -9.51 10.64 -20.37
C GLY A 70 -10.34 11.08 -21.58
N GLY A 71 -11.29 10.27 -22.04
CA GLY A 71 -12.16 10.60 -23.17
C GLY A 71 -11.74 10.00 -24.51
N VAL A 72 -10.64 9.25 -24.55
CA VAL A 72 -10.36 8.25 -25.60
C VAL A 72 -10.48 6.84 -25.00
N ARG A 73 -10.28 5.80 -25.80
CA ARG A 73 -10.43 4.40 -25.33
C ARG A 73 -9.58 3.38 -26.10
N ASP A 74 -8.51 3.86 -26.73
CA ASP A 74 -7.68 3.09 -27.65
C ASP A 74 -6.18 3.32 -27.43
N GLY A 75 -5.80 3.99 -26.34
CA GLY A 75 -4.41 4.31 -26.03
C GLY A 75 -3.81 5.45 -26.85
N SER A 76 -4.59 6.15 -27.67
CA SER A 76 -4.14 7.33 -28.42
C SER A 76 -3.97 8.56 -27.50
N PRO A 77 -3.24 9.61 -27.95
CA PRO A 77 -3.10 10.83 -27.18
C PRO A 77 -4.44 11.49 -26.87
N LEU A 78 -4.59 11.98 -25.64
CA LEU A 78 -5.81 12.63 -25.21
C LEU A 78 -5.95 14.04 -25.81
N ALA A 79 -7.19 14.46 -26.03
CA ALA A 79 -7.51 15.86 -26.26
C ALA A 79 -7.14 16.71 -25.03
N PRO A 80 -6.88 18.03 -25.18
CA PRO A 80 -6.66 18.92 -24.05
C PRO A 80 -7.82 18.86 -23.04
N PRO A 81 -7.55 18.86 -21.72
CA PRO A 81 -8.56 18.80 -20.67
C PRO A 81 -9.22 20.17 -20.47
N VAL A 82 -9.96 20.63 -21.49
CA VAL A 82 -10.62 21.94 -21.50
C VAL A 82 -12.14 21.79 -21.56
N ILE A 83 -12.85 22.55 -20.75
CA ILE A 83 -14.32 22.64 -20.78
C ILE A 83 -14.76 23.32 -22.06
N THR A 84 -15.62 22.66 -22.83
CA THR A 84 -16.31 23.23 -23.99
C THR A 84 -17.81 23.29 -23.69
N PRO A 85 -18.37 24.48 -23.38
CA PRO A 85 -19.78 24.62 -23.06
C PRO A 85 -20.70 24.06 -24.17
N PRO A 86 -21.88 23.53 -23.81
CA PRO A 86 -22.43 23.45 -22.46
C PRO A 86 -21.85 22.31 -21.62
N SER A 87 -21.09 21.39 -22.23
CA SER A 87 -20.65 20.16 -21.57
C SER A 87 -19.79 20.43 -20.31
N PRO A 88 -20.08 19.77 -19.17
CA PRO A 88 -19.22 19.81 -18.00
C PRO A 88 -18.00 18.89 -18.14
N LYS A 89 -17.82 18.20 -19.27
CA LYS A 89 -16.75 17.22 -19.44
C LYS A 89 -15.54 17.85 -20.12
N ALA A 90 -14.47 18.08 -19.37
CA ALA A 90 -13.27 18.69 -19.91
C ALA A 90 -12.55 17.71 -20.85
N GLY A 91 -12.42 18.04 -22.14
CA GLY A 91 -11.78 17.13 -23.11
C GLY A 91 -12.39 15.71 -23.17
N GLY A 92 -13.63 15.52 -22.72
CA GLY A 92 -14.29 14.21 -22.60
C GLY A 92 -14.20 13.52 -21.23
N ARG A 93 -13.39 14.04 -20.28
CA ARG A 93 -13.28 13.50 -18.92
C ARG A 93 -14.56 13.72 -18.13
N THR A 94 -14.90 12.83 -17.19
CA THR A 94 -16.04 13.04 -16.27
C THR A 94 -15.65 13.93 -15.08
N THR A 95 -14.92 15.02 -15.36
CA THR A 95 -14.42 16.01 -14.41
C THR A 95 -14.17 17.35 -15.14
N ASN A 96 -13.81 18.41 -14.43
CA ASN A 96 -13.48 19.73 -14.99
C ASN A 96 -12.04 19.89 -15.48
N GLY A 97 -11.20 18.85 -15.34
CA GLY A 97 -9.80 18.87 -15.74
C GLY A 97 -9.27 17.48 -16.11
N PRO A 98 -7.95 17.25 -15.97
CA PRO A 98 -7.38 15.91 -16.11
C PRO A 98 -7.94 14.92 -15.06
N VAL A 99 -7.93 13.62 -15.32
CA VAL A 99 -8.16 12.63 -14.25
C VAL A 99 -6.89 12.36 -13.42
N TRP A 100 -7.02 11.66 -12.29
CA TRP A 100 -5.92 11.41 -11.35
C TRP A 100 -4.67 10.81 -12.02
N ILE A 101 -4.85 9.89 -12.96
CA ILE A 101 -3.74 9.17 -13.60
C ILE A 101 -3.03 10.02 -14.67
N GLU A 102 -3.73 10.98 -15.29
CA GLU A 102 -3.10 11.96 -16.20
C GLU A 102 -2.10 12.82 -15.43
N ASN A 103 -2.43 13.20 -14.19
CA ASN A 103 -1.52 13.97 -13.35
C ASN A 103 -0.23 13.20 -13.07
N ILE A 104 -0.37 11.94 -12.64
CA ILE A 104 0.77 11.08 -12.37
C ILE A 104 1.64 10.96 -13.63
N ALA A 105 1.03 10.68 -14.79
CA ALA A 105 1.77 10.56 -16.04
C ALA A 105 2.50 11.87 -16.41
N ASN A 106 1.83 13.00 -16.26
CA ASN A 106 2.39 14.32 -16.56
C ASN A 106 3.55 14.69 -15.61
N ASP A 107 3.44 14.38 -14.32
CA ASP A 107 4.47 14.70 -13.34
C ASP A 107 5.77 13.92 -13.53
N VAL A 108 5.67 12.69 -14.04
CA VAL A 108 6.84 11.84 -14.32
C VAL A 108 7.26 11.86 -15.79
N GLY A 109 6.54 12.58 -16.65
CA GLY A 109 6.78 12.59 -18.09
C GLY A 109 6.57 11.22 -18.77
N ALA A 110 5.72 10.36 -18.22
CA ALA A 110 5.41 9.07 -18.82
C ALA A 110 4.44 9.24 -19.99
N ARG A 111 4.60 8.39 -21.02
CA ARG A 111 3.59 8.25 -22.06
C ARG A 111 2.32 7.64 -21.47
N PHE A 112 1.21 8.34 -21.56
CA PHE A 112 -0.08 7.85 -21.10
C PHE A 112 -0.85 7.15 -22.23
N MET A 113 -1.37 5.96 -21.96
CA MET A 113 -2.23 5.19 -22.86
C MET A 113 -3.53 4.84 -22.13
N ASP A 114 -4.60 5.54 -22.51
CA ASP A 114 -5.91 5.41 -21.88
C ASP A 114 -6.85 4.47 -22.65
N TYR A 115 -7.36 3.48 -21.94
CA TYR A 115 -8.40 2.55 -22.41
C TYR A 115 -9.67 2.63 -21.55
N ALA A 116 -9.66 3.41 -20.47
CA ALA A 116 -10.76 3.48 -19.53
C ALA A 116 -12.01 4.11 -20.16
N VAL A 117 -13.19 3.57 -19.85
CA VAL A 117 -14.46 4.09 -20.37
C VAL A 117 -15.45 4.39 -19.26
N ALA A 118 -16.04 5.59 -19.31
CA ALA A 118 -17.05 6.01 -18.35
C ALA A 118 -18.21 4.99 -18.24
N GLY A 119 -18.51 4.58 -17.00
CA GLY A 119 -19.56 3.60 -16.70
C GLY A 119 -19.15 2.14 -16.89
N ALA A 120 -17.88 1.85 -17.19
CA ALA A 120 -17.42 0.49 -17.39
C ALA A 120 -17.52 -0.36 -16.11
N VAL A 121 -17.98 -1.60 -16.29
CA VAL A 121 -18.01 -2.68 -15.28
C VAL A 121 -16.83 -3.62 -15.53
N THR A 122 -16.59 -4.62 -14.67
CA THR A 122 -15.52 -5.60 -14.98
C THR A 122 -15.89 -6.49 -16.17
N ASP A 123 -17.16 -6.89 -16.26
CA ASP A 123 -17.72 -7.72 -17.34
C ASP A 123 -19.23 -7.44 -17.44
N LYS A 124 -19.69 -6.88 -18.56
CA LYS A 124 -21.09 -6.48 -18.74
C LYS A 124 -22.05 -7.66 -18.83
N THR A 125 -21.55 -8.86 -19.13
CA THR A 125 -22.37 -10.07 -19.18
C THR A 125 -22.85 -10.52 -17.80
N LEU A 126 -22.20 -10.03 -16.73
CA LEU A 126 -22.58 -10.29 -15.35
C LEU A 126 -23.75 -9.42 -14.86
N TRP A 127 -24.07 -8.34 -15.57
CA TRP A 127 -24.98 -7.30 -15.09
C TRP A 127 -26.05 -7.00 -16.14
N PRO A 128 -27.20 -7.71 -16.13
CA PRO A 128 -28.30 -7.43 -17.05
C PRO A 128 -28.71 -5.95 -17.11
N SER A 129 -28.67 -5.23 -15.97
CA SER A 129 -28.97 -3.80 -15.91
C SER A 129 -27.92 -2.89 -16.55
N LYS A 130 -26.73 -3.43 -16.86
CA LYS A 130 -25.58 -2.74 -17.45
C LYS A 130 -25.10 -3.39 -18.74
N ALA A 131 -25.90 -4.24 -19.38
CA ALA A 131 -25.50 -5.02 -20.56
C ALA A 131 -25.00 -4.19 -21.76
N SER A 132 -25.38 -2.91 -21.86
CA SER A 132 -24.92 -1.97 -22.89
C SER A 132 -23.68 -1.16 -22.50
N SER A 133 -23.16 -1.34 -21.28
CA SER A 133 -21.99 -0.63 -20.79
C SER A 133 -20.72 -1.17 -21.45
N TRP A 134 -19.64 -0.39 -21.36
CA TRP A 134 -18.29 -0.90 -21.59
C TRP A 134 -17.85 -1.81 -20.44
N ASP A 135 -16.79 -2.58 -20.65
CA ASP A 135 -16.21 -3.39 -19.60
C ASP A 135 -14.70 -3.61 -19.73
N PHE A 136 -14.07 -4.02 -18.62
CA PHE A 136 -12.64 -4.32 -18.59
C PHE A 136 -12.26 -5.39 -19.62
N VAL A 137 -13.14 -6.36 -19.86
CA VAL A 137 -12.92 -7.41 -20.86
C VAL A 137 -12.64 -6.79 -22.22
N GLN A 138 -13.52 -5.89 -22.68
CA GLN A 138 -13.42 -5.19 -23.94
C GLN A 138 -12.23 -4.22 -23.99
N GLU A 139 -11.96 -3.47 -22.92
CA GLU A 139 -10.81 -2.54 -22.86
C GLU A 139 -9.47 -3.29 -23.01
N ALA A 140 -9.30 -4.40 -22.29
CA ALA A 140 -8.12 -5.25 -22.40
C ALA A 140 -8.01 -5.91 -23.79
N ASP A 141 -9.12 -6.33 -24.38
CA ASP A 141 -9.12 -6.95 -25.71
C ASP A 141 -8.70 -5.95 -26.80
N ILE A 142 -9.12 -4.68 -26.71
CA ILE A 142 -8.64 -3.61 -27.60
C ILE A 142 -7.13 -3.45 -27.46
N PHE A 143 -6.62 -3.28 -26.22
CA PHE A 143 -5.17 -3.15 -25.97
C PHE A 143 -4.38 -4.33 -26.56
N LEU A 144 -4.86 -5.56 -26.34
CA LEU A 144 -4.20 -6.77 -26.84
C LEU A 144 -4.25 -6.85 -28.38
N SER A 145 -5.36 -6.45 -29.00
CA SER A 145 -5.53 -6.49 -30.46
C SER A 145 -4.57 -5.56 -31.22
N GLN A 146 -4.08 -4.52 -30.54
CA GLN A 146 -3.16 -3.54 -31.11
C GLN A 146 -1.69 -4.03 -31.17
N ASN A 147 -1.38 -5.19 -30.56
CA ASN A 147 -0.03 -5.78 -30.56
C ASN A 147 1.07 -4.79 -30.14
N ASN A 148 0.79 -4.00 -29.10
CA ASN A 148 1.73 -3.02 -28.59
C ASN A 148 3.07 -3.67 -28.18
N SER A 149 4.19 -3.06 -28.59
CA SER A 149 5.53 -3.45 -28.13
C SER A 149 5.97 -2.51 -27.01
N LEU A 150 5.60 -2.85 -25.77
CA LEU A 150 5.93 -2.08 -24.57
C LEU A 150 7.05 -2.76 -23.79
N ASP A 151 7.95 -1.99 -23.19
CA ASP A 151 8.96 -2.52 -22.29
C ASP A 151 8.32 -2.88 -20.93
N PRO A 152 8.24 -4.17 -20.56
CA PRO A 152 7.55 -4.56 -19.32
C PRO A 152 8.28 -4.13 -18.05
N SER A 153 9.56 -3.73 -18.15
CA SER A 153 10.33 -3.24 -17.00
C SER A 153 10.05 -1.78 -16.66
N THR A 154 9.57 -1.00 -17.64
CA THR A 154 9.27 0.44 -17.50
C THR A 154 7.83 0.80 -17.83
N THR A 155 6.95 -0.19 -17.99
CA THR A 155 5.50 0.01 -18.19
C THR A 155 4.73 -0.31 -16.92
N LEU A 156 3.90 0.64 -16.47
CA LEU A 156 2.94 0.47 -15.38
C LEU A 156 1.53 0.29 -15.96
N TYR A 157 0.82 -0.73 -15.50
CA TYR A 157 -0.58 -0.96 -15.83
C TYR A 157 -1.45 -0.54 -14.65
N THR A 158 -2.46 0.30 -14.84
CA THR A 158 -3.40 0.66 -13.76
C THR A 158 -4.76 0.03 -13.99
N VAL A 159 -5.39 -0.44 -12.91
CA VAL A 159 -6.71 -1.08 -12.96
C VAL A 159 -7.62 -0.44 -11.90
N TYR A 160 -8.68 0.25 -12.37
CA TYR A 160 -9.64 0.97 -11.52
C TYR A 160 -11.08 0.50 -11.85
N PHE A 161 -11.62 -0.46 -11.10
CA PHE A 161 -12.97 -1.00 -11.31
C PHE A 161 -13.69 -1.34 -9.99
N GLY A 162 -15.03 -1.41 -10.06
CA GLY A 162 -15.88 -1.89 -8.97
C GLY A 162 -17.13 -1.02 -8.73
N ILE A 163 -17.09 0.28 -9.05
CA ILE A 163 -18.16 1.23 -8.72
C ILE A 163 -19.41 0.84 -9.50
N ASN A 164 -19.25 0.56 -10.78
CA ASN A 164 -20.35 0.23 -11.66
C ASN A 164 -20.84 -1.21 -11.45
N ASP A 165 -19.96 -2.12 -11.03
CA ASP A 165 -20.32 -3.50 -10.66
C ASP A 165 -21.19 -3.52 -9.41
N VAL A 166 -20.80 -2.78 -8.36
CA VAL A 166 -21.61 -2.60 -7.15
C VAL A 166 -22.91 -1.85 -7.45
N SER A 167 -22.87 -0.84 -8.33
CA SER A 167 -24.11 -0.21 -8.81
C SER A 167 -25.02 -1.20 -9.53
N GLY A 168 -24.48 -2.10 -10.35
CA GLY A 168 -25.21 -3.16 -11.03
C GLY A 168 -25.80 -4.16 -10.02
N SER A 169 -25.03 -4.56 -9.02
CA SER A 169 -25.47 -5.54 -8.01
C SER A 169 -26.63 -5.05 -7.14
N ARG A 170 -26.78 -3.74 -6.94
CA ARG A 170 -27.96 -3.18 -6.24
C ARG A 170 -29.26 -3.43 -7.00
N LYS A 171 -29.19 -3.63 -8.32
CA LYS A 171 -30.35 -3.92 -9.17
C LYS A 171 -30.48 -5.40 -9.55
N ASP A 172 -29.35 -6.04 -9.87
CA ASP A 172 -29.31 -7.41 -10.40
C ASP A 172 -29.00 -8.47 -9.33
N GLY A 173 -28.64 -8.04 -8.11
CA GLY A 173 -28.25 -8.89 -6.99
C GLY A 173 -26.73 -9.04 -6.83
N PRO A 174 -26.22 -9.28 -5.60
CA PRO A 174 -24.78 -9.31 -5.30
C PRO A 174 -24.06 -10.61 -5.70
N ALA A 175 -24.77 -11.64 -6.15
CA ALA A 175 -24.21 -12.96 -6.41
C ALA A 175 -23.07 -12.96 -7.45
N ASN A 176 -23.05 -11.98 -8.35
CA ASN A 176 -22.03 -11.87 -9.40
C ASN A 176 -20.78 -11.09 -8.98
N LEU A 177 -20.77 -10.38 -7.83
CA LEU A 177 -19.61 -9.61 -7.39
C LEU A 177 -18.34 -10.46 -7.21
N PRO A 178 -18.39 -11.67 -6.63
CA PRO A 178 -17.19 -12.52 -6.59
C PRO A 178 -16.65 -12.86 -7.98
N ARG A 179 -17.53 -13.04 -8.97
CA ARG A 179 -17.12 -13.30 -10.37
C ARG A 179 -16.55 -12.05 -11.02
N ALA A 180 -17.12 -10.88 -10.77
CA ALA A 180 -16.59 -9.59 -11.21
C ALA A 180 -15.16 -9.35 -10.69
N ALA A 181 -14.92 -9.61 -9.40
CA ALA A 181 -13.58 -9.53 -8.82
C ALA A 181 -12.60 -10.54 -9.46
N GLN A 182 -13.09 -11.73 -9.83
CA GLN A 182 -12.27 -12.72 -10.53
C GLN A 182 -11.87 -12.25 -11.94
N VAL A 183 -12.75 -11.55 -12.67
CA VAL A 183 -12.42 -11.00 -14.00
C VAL A 183 -11.23 -10.05 -13.95
N ILE A 184 -11.12 -9.22 -12.90
CA ILE A 184 -9.95 -8.36 -12.70
C ILE A 184 -8.66 -9.19 -12.64
N LEU A 185 -8.66 -10.24 -11.82
CA LEU A 185 -7.52 -11.12 -11.65
C LEU A 185 -7.19 -11.86 -12.95
N ASP A 186 -8.20 -12.40 -13.63
CA ASP A 186 -8.01 -13.16 -14.86
C ASP A 186 -7.41 -12.28 -15.98
N LYS A 187 -7.82 -11.00 -16.07
CA LYS A 187 -7.28 -10.05 -17.05
C LYS A 187 -5.87 -9.58 -16.68
N ILE A 188 -5.54 -9.40 -15.41
CA ILE A 188 -4.16 -9.15 -14.97
C ILE A 188 -3.26 -10.35 -15.31
N GLU A 189 -3.73 -11.57 -15.06
CA GLU A 189 -2.98 -12.78 -15.40
C GLU A 189 -2.80 -12.91 -16.93
N LEU A 190 -3.84 -12.58 -17.72
CA LEU A 190 -3.75 -12.54 -19.18
C LEU A 190 -2.72 -11.52 -19.67
N LEU A 191 -2.75 -10.29 -19.17
CA LEU A 191 -1.78 -9.25 -19.52
C LEU A 191 -0.34 -9.61 -19.10
N SER A 192 -0.20 -10.42 -18.05
CA SER A 192 1.11 -10.90 -17.58
C SER A 192 1.73 -11.99 -18.48
N ARG A 193 0.94 -12.60 -19.38
CA ARG A 193 1.41 -13.63 -20.32
C ARG A 193 1.98 -13.01 -21.61
N PRO A 194 2.76 -13.78 -22.40
CA PRO A 194 3.15 -13.35 -23.73
C PRO A 194 1.93 -13.01 -24.62
N PRO A 195 2.03 -12.01 -25.51
CA PRO A 195 3.24 -11.23 -25.83
C PRO A 195 3.47 -10.02 -24.92
N THR A 196 2.45 -9.59 -24.17
CA THR A 196 2.50 -8.37 -23.34
C THR A 196 3.53 -8.47 -22.22
N ASN A 197 3.63 -9.63 -21.57
CA ASN A 197 4.56 -9.90 -20.48
C ASN A 197 4.50 -8.85 -19.36
N ALA A 198 3.33 -8.25 -19.11
CA ALA A 198 3.16 -7.18 -18.12
C ALA A 198 3.68 -7.62 -16.73
N ARG A 199 4.37 -6.71 -16.06
CA ARG A 199 4.98 -7.00 -14.75
C ARG A 199 4.49 -6.11 -13.63
N SER A 200 4.18 -4.85 -13.90
CA SER A 200 3.90 -3.84 -12.88
C SER A 200 2.45 -3.41 -12.93
N PHE A 201 1.69 -3.64 -11.86
CA PHE A 201 0.28 -3.27 -11.77
C PHE A 201 -0.01 -2.36 -10.58
N LEU A 202 -0.68 -1.23 -10.80
CA LEU A 202 -1.27 -0.41 -9.75
C LEU A 202 -2.78 -0.67 -9.71
N LEU A 203 -3.24 -1.35 -8.65
CA LEU A 203 -4.64 -1.62 -8.40
C LEU A 203 -5.15 -0.60 -7.39
N THR A 204 -6.33 -0.08 -7.63
CA THR A 204 -7.02 0.82 -6.71
C THR A 204 -8.41 0.28 -6.48
N ASP A 205 -8.86 0.22 -5.22
CA ASP A 205 -10.27 -0.07 -5.00
C ASP A 205 -11.15 1.08 -5.49
N SER A 206 -12.35 0.71 -5.89
CA SER A 206 -13.31 1.65 -6.42
C SER A 206 -14.67 1.06 -6.18
N TYR A 207 -15.17 1.01 -4.95
CA TYR A 207 -16.62 0.81 -4.79
C TYR A 207 -17.20 1.74 -3.74
N GLY A 208 -18.50 1.96 -3.89
CA GLY A 208 -19.31 2.60 -2.87
C GLY A 208 -19.26 4.13 -2.82
N TYR A 209 -18.37 4.82 -3.54
CA TYR A 209 -18.23 6.28 -3.37
C TYR A 209 -18.02 6.66 -1.88
N GLY A 210 -17.33 5.79 -1.13
CA GLY A 210 -17.16 5.80 0.32
C GLY A 210 -18.30 5.17 1.14
N SER A 211 -19.34 4.61 0.53
CA SER A 211 -20.25 3.71 1.25
C SER A 211 -19.59 2.35 1.45
N HIS A 212 -19.62 1.84 2.67
CA HIS A 212 -19.21 0.47 2.97
C HIS A 212 -20.44 -0.43 2.93
N GLU A 213 -20.39 -1.45 2.09
CA GLU A 213 -21.44 -2.46 1.98
C GLU A 213 -20.78 -3.83 1.90
N ALA A 214 -21.28 -4.79 2.69
CA ALA A 214 -20.66 -6.10 2.82
C ALA A 214 -20.34 -6.80 1.48
N PRO A 215 -21.21 -6.74 0.44
CA PRO A 215 -20.88 -7.30 -0.86
C PRO A 215 -19.72 -6.59 -1.58
N GLY A 216 -19.64 -5.26 -1.49
CA GLY A 216 -18.55 -4.47 -2.03
C GLY A 216 -17.23 -4.71 -1.28
N ASP A 217 -17.30 -4.79 0.06
CA ASP A 217 -16.13 -5.13 0.90
C ASP A 217 -15.59 -6.50 0.54
N ALA A 218 -16.48 -7.47 0.30
CA ALA A 218 -16.12 -8.80 -0.16
C ALA A 218 -15.50 -8.80 -1.57
N PHE A 219 -16.03 -8.00 -2.51
CA PHE A 219 -15.45 -7.79 -3.84
C PHE A 219 -14.00 -7.29 -3.73
N LYS A 220 -13.79 -6.21 -2.99
CA LYS A 220 -12.46 -5.61 -2.80
C LYS A 220 -11.50 -6.59 -2.13
N LYS A 221 -11.94 -7.25 -1.07
CA LYS A 221 -11.14 -8.26 -0.37
C LYS A 221 -10.74 -9.41 -1.28
N LYS A 222 -11.63 -9.86 -2.17
CA LYS A 222 -11.32 -10.90 -3.16
C LYS A 222 -10.26 -10.46 -4.16
N VAL A 223 -10.31 -9.21 -4.66
CA VAL A 223 -9.25 -8.68 -5.53
C VAL A 223 -7.91 -8.61 -4.79
N PHE A 224 -7.89 -8.03 -3.58
CA PHE A 224 -6.68 -7.88 -2.76
C PHE A 224 -6.03 -9.23 -2.43
N ASN A 225 -6.81 -10.19 -1.92
CA ASN A 225 -6.31 -11.52 -1.58
C ASN A 225 -5.89 -12.30 -2.83
N GLY A 226 -6.65 -12.18 -3.92
CA GLY A 226 -6.38 -12.87 -5.16
C GLY A 226 -5.10 -12.40 -5.86
N ILE A 227 -4.80 -11.10 -5.83
CA ILE A 227 -3.54 -10.59 -6.38
C ILE A 227 -2.34 -10.98 -5.51
N ALA A 228 -2.52 -11.02 -4.18
CA ALA A 228 -1.52 -11.54 -3.24
C ALA A 228 -1.21 -13.02 -3.51
N GLU A 229 -2.24 -13.84 -3.73
CA GLU A 229 -2.08 -15.25 -4.11
C GLU A 229 -1.43 -15.39 -5.49
N MET A 230 -1.85 -14.60 -6.48
CA MET A 230 -1.29 -14.62 -7.83
C MET A 230 0.21 -14.34 -7.84
N LYS A 231 0.70 -13.45 -6.97
CA LYS A 231 2.14 -13.17 -6.82
C LYS A 231 2.97 -14.42 -6.48
N THR A 232 2.39 -15.40 -5.79
CA THR A 232 3.06 -16.69 -5.51
C THR A 232 3.17 -17.57 -6.75
N ARG A 233 2.24 -17.44 -7.70
CA ARG A 233 2.18 -18.18 -8.97
C ARG A 233 2.91 -17.48 -10.12
N VAL A 234 3.03 -16.14 -10.06
CA VAL A 234 3.67 -15.29 -11.08
C VAL A 234 4.82 -14.51 -10.44
N PRO A 235 6.03 -15.09 -10.36
CA PRO A 235 7.15 -14.46 -9.64
C PRO A 235 7.59 -13.10 -10.22
N SER A 236 7.35 -12.86 -11.50
CA SER A 236 7.64 -11.58 -12.18
C SER A 236 6.62 -10.47 -11.87
N LEU A 237 5.45 -10.82 -11.32
CA LEU A 237 4.41 -9.86 -10.96
C LEU A 237 4.91 -8.93 -9.87
N LYS A 238 4.67 -7.64 -10.04
CA LYS A 238 4.87 -6.56 -9.09
C LYS A 238 3.57 -5.80 -9.05
N PHE A 239 3.11 -5.47 -7.86
CA PHE A 239 1.88 -4.70 -7.76
C PHE A 239 1.87 -3.79 -6.56
N ALA A 240 1.05 -2.75 -6.63
CA ALA A 240 0.57 -2.02 -5.47
C ALA A 240 -0.95 -2.11 -5.43
N PHE A 241 -1.50 -2.13 -4.21
CA PHE A 241 -2.91 -1.98 -3.97
C PHE A 241 -3.12 -0.74 -3.12
N VAL A 242 -4.00 0.15 -3.55
CA VAL A 242 -4.38 1.37 -2.83
C VAL A 242 -5.83 1.25 -2.40
N ASP A 243 -6.08 1.37 -1.10
CA ASP A 243 -7.41 1.32 -0.50
C ASP A 243 -8.03 2.72 -0.40
N PHE A 244 -8.53 3.27 -1.48
CA PHE A 244 -9.26 4.53 -1.49
C PHE A 244 -10.45 4.63 -0.51
N ALA A 245 -10.97 3.55 0.07
CA ALA A 245 -12.03 3.67 1.07
C ALA A 245 -11.62 4.58 2.26
N TYR A 246 -10.41 4.45 2.80
CA TYR A 246 -9.97 5.28 3.94
C TYR A 246 -9.90 6.77 3.57
N LEU A 247 -9.58 7.05 2.31
CA LEU A 247 -9.48 8.40 1.78
C LEU A 247 -10.86 9.05 1.67
N TRP A 248 -11.83 8.31 1.15
CA TRP A 248 -13.22 8.74 1.12
C TRP A 248 -13.81 8.90 2.52
N ASP A 249 -13.44 8.03 3.46
CA ASP A 249 -13.87 8.13 4.86
C ASP A 249 -13.27 9.34 5.55
N ALA A 250 -12.00 9.66 5.29
CA ALA A 250 -11.35 10.82 5.87
C ALA A 250 -11.92 12.14 5.35
N VAL A 251 -12.20 12.24 4.05
CA VAL A 251 -12.78 13.45 3.44
C VAL A 251 -14.23 13.63 3.88
N ARG A 252 -15.06 12.58 3.85
CA ARG A 252 -16.50 12.69 4.17
C ARG A 252 -16.81 12.55 5.66
N GLY A 253 -15.86 12.04 6.45
CA GLY A 253 -15.98 11.82 7.87
C GLY A 253 -15.84 13.11 8.69
N LYS A 254 -15.99 12.97 10.00
CA LYS A 254 -15.88 14.10 10.94
C LYS A 254 -14.43 14.55 11.17
N SER A 255 -13.47 13.64 11.04
CA SER A 255 -12.05 13.89 11.25
C SER A 255 -11.22 13.08 10.25
N PRO A 256 -10.32 13.70 9.48
CA PRO A 256 -10.02 15.13 9.51
C PRO A 256 -11.08 15.99 8.79
N GLY A 257 -11.95 15.38 7.97
CA GLY A 257 -13.03 16.05 7.24
C GLY A 257 -12.54 16.86 6.03
N TYR A 258 -13.44 17.14 5.10
CA TYR A 258 -13.13 17.74 3.80
C TYR A 258 -12.38 19.08 3.88
N ALA A 259 -12.66 19.90 4.90
CA ALA A 259 -11.98 21.18 5.11
C ALA A 259 -10.48 21.02 5.38
N ALA A 260 -10.06 19.92 6.00
CA ALA A 260 -8.64 19.68 6.23
C ALA A 260 -7.88 19.43 4.92
N PHE A 261 -8.57 18.90 3.90
CA PHE A 261 -8.06 18.68 2.55
C PHE A 261 -8.14 19.93 1.67
N GLY A 262 -8.60 21.06 2.20
CA GLY A 262 -8.75 22.32 1.45
C GLY A 262 -10.14 22.52 0.83
N TYR A 263 -11.02 21.51 0.84
CA TYR A 263 -12.37 21.68 0.27
C TYR A 263 -13.25 22.59 1.13
N THR A 264 -14.10 23.38 0.49
CA THR A 264 -15.15 24.20 1.13
C THR A 264 -16.52 23.50 1.09
N SER A 265 -16.68 22.46 0.27
CA SER A 265 -17.92 21.71 0.11
C SER A 265 -17.69 20.25 -0.28
N ILE A 266 -18.51 19.34 0.25
CA ILE A 266 -18.60 17.93 -0.20
C ILE A 266 -19.72 17.69 -1.22
N GLY A 267 -20.40 18.75 -1.67
CA GLY A 267 -21.42 18.70 -2.72
C GLY A 267 -20.80 18.63 -4.11
N SER A 268 -21.67 18.64 -5.13
CA SER A 268 -21.25 18.78 -6.54
C SER A 268 -21.31 20.23 -7.00
N CYS A 269 -20.32 20.64 -7.79
CA CYS A 269 -20.26 21.98 -8.35
C CYS A 269 -21.30 22.19 -9.46
N THR A 270 -21.49 21.20 -10.35
CA THR A 270 -22.52 21.22 -11.39
C THR A 270 -23.81 20.54 -10.91
N LEU A 271 -24.92 20.88 -11.56
CA LEU A 271 -26.25 20.32 -11.26
C LEU A 271 -26.46 18.91 -11.84
N ASN A 272 -25.77 18.58 -12.94
CA ASN A 272 -25.89 17.31 -13.64
C ASN A 272 -24.70 17.11 -14.61
N SER A 273 -24.66 15.97 -15.29
CA SER A 273 -23.59 15.60 -16.21
C SER A 273 -23.71 16.19 -17.63
N SER A 274 -24.68 17.07 -17.87
CA SER A 274 -25.04 17.56 -19.20
C SER A 274 -24.73 19.05 -19.42
N THR A 275 -24.70 19.87 -18.37
CA THR A 275 -24.42 21.31 -18.50
C THR A 275 -23.56 21.87 -17.37
N ILE A 276 -22.77 22.91 -17.69
CA ILE A 276 -22.11 23.79 -16.71
C ILE A 276 -23.00 24.96 -16.27
N ASP A 277 -24.20 25.10 -16.83
CA ASP A 277 -25.13 26.14 -16.41
C ASP A 277 -25.53 25.93 -14.95
N GLY A 278 -25.32 26.96 -14.13
CA GLY A 278 -25.53 26.87 -12.68
C GLY A 278 -24.40 26.14 -11.94
N ALA A 279 -23.24 25.93 -12.55
CA ALA A 279 -22.04 25.48 -11.84
C ALA A 279 -21.64 26.47 -10.75
N CYS A 280 -21.03 25.95 -9.68
CA CYS A 280 -20.47 26.75 -8.59
C CYS A 280 -19.34 27.68 -9.08
N ASN A 281 -19.09 28.75 -8.33
CA ASN A 281 -18.04 29.73 -8.65
C ASN A 281 -16.62 29.26 -8.30
N ASP A 282 -16.49 28.24 -7.47
CA ASP A 282 -15.22 27.73 -6.94
C ASP A 282 -15.16 26.19 -7.09
N PRO A 283 -15.00 25.69 -8.33
CA PRO A 283 -14.97 24.26 -8.60
C PRO A 283 -13.76 23.56 -7.99
N ASP A 284 -12.66 24.28 -7.80
CA ASP A 284 -11.37 23.74 -7.34
C ASP A 284 -11.46 23.37 -5.85
N HIS A 285 -12.20 24.14 -5.03
CA HIS A 285 -12.43 23.79 -3.62
C HIS A 285 -13.75 23.04 -3.37
N THR A 286 -14.41 22.52 -4.40
CA THR A 286 -15.56 21.62 -4.23
C THR A 286 -15.09 20.17 -4.38
N PHE A 287 -15.64 19.20 -3.64
CA PHE A 287 -15.18 17.80 -3.73
C PHE A 287 -15.72 17.05 -4.96
N TYR A 288 -16.96 17.30 -5.36
CA TYR A 288 -17.54 16.77 -6.59
C TYR A 288 -17.70 17.84 -7.66
N TRP A 289 -17.38 17.49 -8.91
CA TRP A 289 -17.61 18.35 -10.06
C TRP A 289 -18.99 18.07 -10.65
N ILE A 290 -19.25 16.83 -11.07
CA ILE A 290 -20.56 16.35 -11.49
C ILE A 290 -21.19 15.58 -10.32
N PRO A 291 -22.52 15.56 -10.13
CA PRO A 291 -23.12 14.75 -9.08
C PRO A 291 -22.61 13.30 -9.13
N ASN A 292 -22.01 12.85 -8.02
CA ASN A 292 -21.30 11.56 -7.88
C ASN A 292 -19.96 11.42 -8.64
N PHE A 293 -19.37 12.47 -9.20
CA PHE A 293 -18.05 12.46 -9.84
C PHE A 293 -17.17 13.62 -9.35
N LYS A 294 -15.90 13.37 -9.08
CA LYS A 294 -15.01 14.29 -8.33
C LYS A 294 -14.52 15.50 -9.14
N SER A 295 -14.27 16.61 -8.46
CA SER A 295 -13.50 17.76 -8.97
C SER A 295 -12.00 17.50 -8.78
N TYR A 296 -11.20 18.16 -9.61
CA TYR A 296 -9.76 17.97 -9.70
C TYR A 296 -8.96 18.63 -8.56
N ASP A 297 -8.24 17.84 -7.75
CA ASP A 297 -6.77 17.91 -7.51
C ASP A 297 -6.35 16.73 -6.60
N TRP A 298 -5.83 15.65 -7.20
CA TRP A 298 -5.14 14.56 -6.48
C TRP A 298 -3.65 14.53 -6.80
N SER A 299 -3.15 15.53 -7.54
CA SER A 299 -1.80 15.50 -8.11
C SER A 299 -0.70 15.67 -7.05
N SER A 300 -0.97 16.47 -6.01
CA SER A 300 -0.07 16.63 -4.87
C SER A 300 -0.07 15.42 -3.91
N GLU A 301 -1.03 14.50 -4.05
CA GLU A 301 -1.31 13.43 -3.10
C GLU A 301 -0.97 12.03 -3.64
N ALA A 302 -1.25 11.73 -4.91
CA ALA A 302 -0.91 10.44 -5.51
C ALA A 302 0.60 10.29 -5.78
N LEU A 303 1.29 11.40 -6.13
CA LEU A 303 2.75 11.41 -6.15
C LEU A 303 3.32 11.22 -4.76
N ASN A 304 2.77 11.89 -3.73
CA ASN A 304 3.24 11.74 -2.35
C ASN A 304 2.92 10.36 -1.75
N ALA A 305 1.81 9.72 -2.11
CA ALA A 305 1.50 8.36 -1.68
C ALA A 305 2.48 7.37 -2.33
N SER A 306 2.83 7.54 -3.61
CA SER A 306 3.84 6.71 -4.29
C SER A 306 5.28 6.99 -3.84
N GLU A 307 5.66 8.25 -3.60
CA GLU A 307 6.95 8.67 -3.02
C GLU A 307 7.06 8.22 -1.56
N LYS A 308 5.99 8.32 -0.76
CA LYS A 308 5.96 7.82 0.63
C LYS A 308 5.87 6.29 0.69
N LEU A 309 5.24 5.61 -0.26
CA LEU A 309 5.28 4.15 -0.37
C LEU A 309 6.67 3.65 -0.79
N ALA A 310 7.42 4.42 -1.59
CA ALA A 310 8.83 4.17 -1.89
C ALA A 310 9.74 4.47 -0.67
N GLN A 311 9.38 5.45 0.16
CA GLN A 311 10.11 5.79 1.40
C GLN A 311 9.82 4.81 2.55
N VAL A 312 8.60 4.29 2.66
CA VAL A 312 8.23 3.21 3.60
C VAL A 312 8.88 1.87 3.22
N ALA A 313 9.18 1.65 1.93
CA ALA A 313 9.97 0.50 1.49
C ALA A 313 11.47 0.61 1.86
N SER A 314 11.96 1.81 2.15
CA SER A 314 13.33 2.07 2.64
C SER A 314 13.44 1.89 4.16
N ASP A 315 12.40 2.24 4.92
CA ASP A 315 12.43 2.26 6.39
C ASP A 315 11.94 0.95 7.04
N SER A 316 12.40 -0.19 6.52
CA SER A 316 12.32 -1.49 7.20
C SER A 316 13.25 -1.52 8.42
N ASN A 317 12.94 -0.71 9.43
CA ASN A 317 13.67 -0.69 10.68
C ASN A 317 13.38 -1.99 11.42
N VAL A 318 14.45 -2.74 11.70
CA VAL A 318 14.52 -4.00 12.47
C VAL A 318 13.66 -3.99 13.74
N LEU A 319 13.44 -2.80 14.32
CA LEU A 319 12.58 -2.55 15.48
C LEU A 319 11.09 -2.88 15.23
N SER A 320 10.54 -2.56 14.05
CA SER A 320 9.14 -2.85 13.69
C SER A 320 8.93 -4.35 13.44
N ALA A 321 9.94 -5.02 12.87
CA ALA A 321 9.94 -6.46 12.67
C ALA A 321 10.01 -7.22 14.01
N ALA A 322 10.85 -6.77 14.94
CA ALA A 322 10.96 -7.34 16.29
C ALA A 322 9.66 -7.17 17.09
N TRP A 323 9.04 -5.98 17.04
CA TRP A 323 7.76 -5.72 17.72
C TRP A 323 6.60 -6.55 17.13
N ALA A 324 6.55 -6.69 15.80
CA ALA A 324 5.55 -7.52 15.13
C ALA A 324 5.73 -9.03 15.43
N TRP A 325 6.97 -9.50 15.57
CA TRP A 325 7.25 -10.86 16.01
C TRP A 325 6.79 -11.09 17.45
N LEU A 326 7.10 -10.14 18.34
CA LEU A 326 6.68 -10.18 19.75
C LEU A 326 5.15 -10.24 19.87
N LEU A 327 4.42 -9.35 19.18
CA LEU A 327 2.95 -9.38 19.14
C LEU A 327 2.40 -10.69 18.55
N GLY A 328 3.08 -11.28 17.56
CA GLY A 328 2.72 -12.58 17.01
C GLY A 328 2.79 -13.70 18.05
N VAL A 329 3.85 -13.73 18.86
CA VAL A 329 4.00 -14.69 19.97
C VAL A 329 2.89 -14.49 21.02
N PHE A 330 2.60 -13.24 21.41
CA PHE A 330 1.52 -12.95 22.37
C PHE A 330 0.14 -13.32 21.83
N ALA A 331 -0.14 -13.08 20.55
CA ALA A 331 -1.39 -13.50 19.92
C ALA A 331 -1.53 -15.03 19.88
N SER A 332 -0.45 -15.76 19.59
CA SER A 332 -0.44 -17.23 19.65
C SER A 332 -0.67 -17.77 21.07
N ILE A 333 -0.09 -17.13 22.09
CA ILE A 333 -0.33 -17.49 23.50
C ILE A 333 -1.79 -17.22 23.88
N GLY A 334 -2.34 -16.06 23.51
CA GLY A 334 -3.75 -15.73 23.75
C GLY A 334 -4.70 -16.73 23.09
N ALA A 335 -4.41 -17.12 21.84
CA ALA A 335 -5.16 -18.15 21.12
C ALA A 335 -5.05 -19.51 21.80
N PHE A 336 -3.85 -19.92 22.22
CA PHE A 336 -3.63 -21.18 22.93
C PHE A 336 -4.43 -21.27 24.23
N PHE A 337 -4.49 -20.19 25.02
CA PHE A 337 -5.30 -20.14 26.24
C PHE A 337 -6.80 -20.16 25.93
N ALA A 338 -7.25 -19.40 24.92
CA ALA A 338 -8.66 -19.41 24.51
C ALA A 338 -9.12 -20.80 24.03
N THR A 339 -8.28 -21.52 23.28
CA THR A 339 -8.58 -22.89 22.82
C THR A 339 -8.50 -23.90 23.95
N SER A 340 -7.52 -23.78 24.85
CA SER A 340 -7.36 -24.70 25.99
C SER A 340 -8.49 -24.54 27.02
N TRP A 341 -9.06 -23.34 27.13
CA TRP A 341 -10.19 -23.03 28.02
C TRP A 341 -11.45 -23.82 27.70
N GLN A 342 -11.69 -24.13 26.41
CA GLN A 342 -12.83 -24.94 25.97
C GLN A 342 -12.81 -26.36 26.54
N TYR A 343 -11.66 -26.83 27.02
CA TYR A 343 -11.46 -28.19 27.54
C TYR A 343 -11.47 -28.28 29.07
N VAL A 344 -11.62 -27.17 29.81
CA VAL A 344 -11.64 -27.18 31.28
C VAL A 344 -13.05 -27.55 31.77
N GLY A 345 -13.16 -28.68 32.48
CA GLY A 345 -14.41 -29.22 33.04
C GLY A 345 -14.93 -28.49 34.29
N ALA A 346 -14.99 -27.17 34.29
CA ALA A 346 -15.60 -26.37 35.37
C ALA A 346 -17.12 -26.19 35.16
N SER A 347 -17.87 -25.90 36.23
CA SER A 347 -19.29 -25.54 36.16
C SER A 347 -19.50 -24.24 35.37
N GLU A 348 -20.63 -24.09 34.68
CA GLU A 348 -20.89 -22.96 33.77
C GLU A 348 -20.78 -21.59 34.45
N VAL A 349 -21.30 -21.45 35.68
CA VAL A 349 -21.21 -20.21 36.47
C VAL A 349 -19.77 -19.82 36.82
N SER A 350 -18.89 -20.79 37.02
CA SER A 350 -17.46 -20.56 37.28
C SER A 350 -16.71 -20.16 36.00
N LYS A 351 -17.14 -20.67 34.83
CA LYS A 351 -16.53 -20.38 33.54
C LYS A 351 -16.73 -18.92 33.11
N GLU A 352 -17.92 -18.37 33.32
CA GLU A 352 -18.24 -16.98 32.94
C GLU A 352 -17.43 -15.98 33.78
N HIS A 353 -17.40 -16.13 35.10
CA HIS A 353 -16.63 -15.24 35.98
C HIS A 353 -15.14 -15.28 35.69
N ILE A 354 -14.56 -16.46 35.43
CA ILE A 354 -13.14 -16.56 35.10
C ILE A 354 -12.85 -16.01 33.70
N TRP A 355 -13.77 -16.19 32.74
CA TRP A 355 -13.62 -15.64 31.40
C TRP A 355 -13.67 -14.10 31.39
N GLU A 356 -14.58 -13.50 32.15
CA GLU A 356 -14.65 -12.05 32.35
C GLU A 356 -13.37 -11.51 33.02
N TRP A 357 -12.89 -12.17 34.08
CA TRP A 357 -11.63 -11.80 34.71
C TRP A 357 -10.44 -11.89 33.75
N PHE A 358 -10.38 -12.96 32.93
CA PHE A 358 -9.33 -13.18 31.95
C PHE A 358 -9.35 -12.13 30.84
N THR A 359 -10.51 -11.86 30.25
CA THR A 359 -10.66 -10.86 29.19
C THR A 359 -10.32 -9.46 29.69
N ALA A 360 -10.77 -9.09 30.89
CA ALA A 360 -10.42 -7.82 31.53
C ALA A 360 -8.90 -7.73 31.81
N SER A 361 -8.29 -8.81 32.28
CA SER A 361 -6.85 -8.88 32.56
C SER A 361 -6.03 -8.84 31.26
N TRP A 362 -6.49 -9.49 30.19
CA TRP A 362 -5.87 -9.46 28.87
C TRP A 362 -5.94 -8.06 28.23
N GLN A 363 -7.10 -7.41 28.32
CA GLN A 363 -7.28 -6.05 27.82
C GLN A 363 -6.39 -5.06 28.58
N SER A 364 -6.37 -5.14 29.92
CA SER A 364 -5.48 -4.33 30.77
C SER A 364 -4.01 -4.54 30.45
N LEU A 365 -3.58 -5.80 30.23
CA LEU A 365 -2.23 -6.12 29.79
C LEU A 365 -1.94 -5.56 28.39
N SER A 366 -2.86 -5.68 27.45
CA SER A 366 -2.71 -5.15 26.08
C SER A 366 -2.56 -3.63 26.11
N GLU A 367 -3.41 -2.94 26.88
CA GLU A 367 -3.34 -1.49 27.06
C GLU A 367 -2.00 -1.09 27.69
N PHE A 368 -1.54 -1.81 28.72
CA PHE A 368 -0.23 -1.62 29.33
C PHE A 368 0.91 -1.77 28.30
N LEU A 369 0.90 -2.83 27.49
CA LEU A 369 1.93 -3.15 26.50
C LEU A 369 1.96 -2.15 25.33
N LEU A 370 0.83 -1.52 25.01
CA LEU A 370 0.72 -0.53 23.95
C LEU A 370 1.14 0.88 24.38
N ARG A 371 1.30 1.14 25.68
CA ARG A 371 1.82 2.43 26.14
C ARG A 371 3.23 2.67 25.59
N PRO A 372 3.54 3.87 25.06
CA PRO A 372 4.81 4.12 24.38
C PRO A 372 6.06 3.83 25.23
N ASP A 373 6.01 4.16 26.51
CA ASP A 373 7.04 3.89 27.53
C ASP A 373 7.27 2.38 27.72
N ALA A 374 6.19 1.62 27.93
CA ALA A 374 6.24 0.17 28.10
C ALA A 374 6.71 -0.56 26.85
N ARG A 375 6.18 -0.17 25.69
CA ARG A 375 6.58 -0.69 24.39
C ARG A 375 8.07 -0.51 24.16
N ASN A 376 8.59 0.70 24.39
CA ASN A 376 10.00 1.00 24.15
C ASN A 376 10.91 0.22 25.11
N ALA A 377 10.56 0.12 26.39
CA ALA A 377 11.32 -0.66 27.36
C ALA A 377 11.37 -2.16 27.00
N ILE A 378 10.26 -2.74 26.53
CA ILE A 378 10.17 -4.15 26.12
C ILE A 378 10.97 -4.40 24.84
N ILE A 379 10.92 -3.49 23.87
CA ILE A 379 11.73 -3.58 22.65
C ILE A 379 13.22 -3.56 22.99
N VAL A 380 13.65 -2.62 23.85
CA VAL A 380 15.04 -2.54 24.31
C VAL A 380 15.45 -3.82 25.03
N TRP A 381 14.60 -4.33 25.93
CA TRP A 381 14.85 -5.60 26.62
C TRP A 381 15.11 -6.73 25.62
N PHE A 382 14.21 -6.89 24.65
CA PHE A 382 14.26 -7.96 23.67
C PHE A 382 15.52 -7.87 22.78
N VAL A 383 15.82 -6.68 22.27
CA VAL A 383 16.99 -6.44 21.41
C VAL A 383 18.29 -6.71 22.18
N VAL A 384 18.42 -6.16 23.39
CA VAL A 384 19.63 -6.34 24.21
C VAL A 384 19.82 -7.80 24.60
N PHE A 385 18.73 -8.49 24.99
CA PHE A 385 18.79 -9.91 25.32
C PHE A 385 19.34 -10.74 24.16
N TRP A 386 18.80 -10.56 22.96
CA TRP A 386 19.25 -11.31 21.78
C TRP A 386 20.66 -10.93 21.34
N ILE A 387 21.05 -9.66 21.43
CA ILE A 387 22.44 -9.26 21.16
C ILE A 387 23.39 -10.00 22.12
N CYS A 388 23.11 -9.97 23.43
CA CYS A 388 23.94 -10.65 24.43
C CYS A 388 24.03 -12.16 24.20
N VAL A 389 22.92 -12.80 23.82
CA VAL A 389 22.86 -14.24 23.52
C VAL A 389 23.61 -14.60 22.24
N LEU A 390 23.62 -13.72 21.23
CA LEU A 390 24.23 -14.00 19.93
C LEU A 390 25.72 -13.64 19.85
N ILE A 391 26.25 -12.82 20.76
CA ILE A 391 27.69 -12.47 20.82
C ILE A 391 28.59 -13.72 20.83
N PRO A 392 28.38 -14.76 21.67
CA PRO A 392 29.16 -15.99 21.62
C PRO A 392 29.17 -16.64 20.23
N LEU A 393 28.03 -16.69 19.55
CA LEU A 393 27.93 -17.27 18.21
C LEU A 393 28.71 -16.43 17.18
N ALA A 394 28.60 -15.10 17.28
CA ALA A 394 29.31 -14.16 16.42
C ALA A 394 30.83 -14.21 16.60
N LEU A 395 31.30 -14.52 17.82
CA LEU A 395 32.73 -14.71 18.10
C LEU A 395 33.28 -16.01 17.51
N GLY A 396 32.42 -16.92 17.04
CA GLY A 396 32.82 -18.17 16.37
C GLY A 396 32.68 -19.43 17.22
N PHE A 397 31.92 -19.39 18.31
CA PHE A 397 31.56 -20.58 19.06
C PHE A 397 30.30 -21.20 18.42
N GLY A 398 30.46 -22.33 17.74
CA GLY A 398 29.40 -23.01 17.00
C GLY A 398 28.97 -24.35 17.61
N PRO A 399 27.96 -25.01 17.01
CA PRO A 399 27.38 -26.26 17.52
C PRO A 399 28.37 -27.43 17.57
N VAL A 400 29.48 -27.36 16.81
CA VAL A 400 30.54 -28.38 16.75
C VAL A 400 31.82 -27.90 17.45
N GLY A 401 31.73 -26.83 18.24
CA GLY A 401 32.86 -26.18 18.89
C GLY A 401 33.33 -24.92 18.14
N VAL A 402 34.60 -24.57 18.28
CA VAL A 402 35.16 -23.35 17.70
C VAL A 402 35.25 -23.46 16.18
N ILE A 403 34.62 -22.52 15.47
CA ILE A 403 34.57 -22.49 14.01
C ILE A 403 35.94 -22.03 13.48
N GLY A 404 36.54 -22.81 12.58
CA GLY A 404 37.82 -22.46 11.95
C GLY A 404 37.78 -21.11 11.23
N GLY A 405 38.80 -20.29 11.42
CA GLY A 405 38.89 -18.94 10.85
C GLY A 405 38.11 -17.84 11.61
N SER A 406 37.49 -18.17 12.74
CA SER A 406 36.78 -17.20 13.58
C SER A 406 37.69 -16.43 14.56
N LEU A 407 37.13 -15.39 15.20
CA LEU A 407 37.84 -14.64 16.24
C LEU A 407 38.15 -15.53 17.47
N ALA A 408 37.27 -16.46 17.80
CA ALA A 408 37.50 -17.48 18.82
C ALA A 408 38.64 -18.43 18.42
N ALA A 409 38.70 -18.87 17.16
CA ALA A 409 39.80 -19.71 16.66
C ALA A 409 41.14 -18.99 16.71
N TRP A 410 41.16 -17.71 16.31
CA TRP A 410 42.34 -16.86 16.43
C TRP A 410 42.79 -16.73 17.88
N PHE A 411 41.87 -16.40 18.80
CA PHE A 411 42.18 -16.25 20.23
C PHE A 411 42.70 -17.56 20.85
N GLN A 412 42.06 -18.71 20.54
CA GLN A 412 42.51 -20.02 20.99
C GLN A 412 43.93 -20.34 20.52
N SER A 413 44.26 -19.99 19.27
CA SER A 413 45.58 -20.25 18.70
C SER A 413 46.67 -19.39 19.37
N VAL A 414 46.39 -18.12 19.65
CA VAL A 414 47.36 -17.16 20.19
C VAL A 414 47.57 -17.35 21.69
N ILE A 415 46.49 -17.55 22.45
CA ILE A 415 46.55 -17.52 23.92
C ILE A 415 46.75 -18.92 24.51
N TYR A 416 46.14 -19.94 23.91
CA TYR A 416 46.14 -21.28 24.47
C TYR A 416 46.91 -22.31 23.65
N GLY A 417 47.57 -21.90 22.56
CA GLY A 417 48.40 -22.79 21.74
C GLY A 417 47.61 -23.99 21.20
N ALA A 418 46.36 -23.76 20.79
CA ALA A 418 45.37 -24.76 20.35
C ALA A 418 44.74 -25.63 21.46
N PHE A 419 45.18 -25.54 22.71
CA PHE A 419 44.51 -26.21 23.84
C PHE A 419 43.34 -25.38 24.37
N THR A 420 42.36 -26.00 25.04
CA THR A 420 41.31 -25.28 25.78
C THR A 420 41.36 -25.73 27.24
N PRO A 421 41.77 -24.87 28.19
CA PRO A 421 41.85 -25.24 29.60
C PRO A 421 40.47 -25.65 30.13
N ALA A 422 40.37 -26.84 30.70
CA ALA A 422 39.13 -27.31 31.31
C ALA A 422 38.70 -26.36 32.45
N GLY A 423 37.41 -26.00 32.46
CA GLY A 423 36.84 -25.09 33.46
C GLY A 423 37.14 -23.59 33.26
N GLY A 424 37.91 -23.21 32.22
CA GLY A 424 38.15 -21.82 31.89
C GLY A 424 36.97 -21.15 31.17
N PHE A 425 36.96 -19.81 31.13
CA PHE A 425 35.94 -19.01 30.42
C PHE A 425 35.76 -19.46 28.95
N PHE A 426 36.87 -19.78 28.27
CA PHE A 426 36.85 -20.24 26.88
C PHE A 426 36.16 -21.62 26.71
N ALA A 427 36.32 -22.51 27.69
CA ALA A 427 35.63 -23.80 27.71
C ALA A 427 34.11 -23.62 27.93
N VAL A 428 33.71 -22.66 28.78
CA VAL A 428 32.30 -22.30 28.99
C VAL A 428 31.70 -21.74 27.69
N MET A 429 32.40 -20.85 27.00
CA MET A 429 31.93 -20.27 25.73
C MET A 429 31.85 -21.31 24.60
N THR A 430 32.75 -22.28 24.58
CA THR A 430 32.68 -23.42 23.65
C THR A 430 31.47 -24.30 23.95
N SER A 431 31.19 -24.57 25.23
CA SER A 431 29.99 -25.29 25.66
C SER A 431 28.70 -24.56 25.31
N VAL A 432 28.68 -23.23 25.45
CA VAL A 432 27.57 -22.37 24.99
C VAL A 432 27.34 -22.52 23.49
N GLY A 433 28.41 -22.45 22.67
CA GLY A 433 28.30 -22.63 21.22
C GLY A 433 27.69 -24.00 20.86
N MET A 434 28.10 -25.05 21.58
CA MET A 434 27.61 -26.41 21.36
C MET A 434 26.15 -26.63 21.80
N MET A 435 25.73 -26.01 22.91
CA MET A 435 24.34 -26.12 23.41
C MET A 435 23.37 -25.11 22.77
N GLY A 436 23.89 -24.10 22.07
CA GLY A 436 23.11 -23.05 21.44
C GLY A 436 22.43 -22.10 22.43
N VAL A 437 21.35 -21.47 21.98
CA VAL A 437 20.64 -20.37 22.65
C VAL A 437 20.09 -20.72 24.04
N ALA A 438 19.99 -22.01 24.39
CA ALA A 438 19.38 -22.49 25.63
C ALA A 438 20.36 -22.70 26.81
N CYS A 439 21.59 -22.19 26.73
CA CYS A 439 22.60 -22.36 27.79
C CYS A 439 22.37 -21.42 28.99
N PRO A 440 22.06 -21.92 30.21
CA PRO A 440 21.78 -21.07 31.37
C PRO A 440 22.91 -20.08 31.73
N PRO A 441 24.20 -20.45 31.66
CA PRO A 441 25.33 -19.52 31.82
C PRO A 441 25.33 -18.27 30.93
N VAL A 442 24.62 -18.26 29.79
CA VAL A 442 24.53 -17.10 28.89
C VAL A 442 23.16 -16.44 28.97
N ALA A 443 22.10 -17.24 29.11
CA ALA A 443 20.75 -16.70 29.26
C ALA A 443 20.61 -15.85 30.54
N VAL A 444 21.16 -16.30 31.67
CA VAL A 444 21.02 -15.59 32.96
C VAL A 444 21.70 -14.21 32.95
N PRO A 445 22.99 -14.07 32.55
CA PRO A 445 23.61 -12.74 32.42
C PRO A 445 22.91 -11.86 31.37
N SER A 446 22.49 -12.43 30.24
CA SER A 446 21.79 -11.69 29.18
C SER A 446 20.46 -11.12 29.68
N MET A 447 19.69 -11.89 30.47
CA MET A 447 18.47 -11.41 31.11
C MET A 447 18.74 -10.26 32.08
N ILE A 448 19.80 -10.34 32.88
CA ILE A 448 20.17 -9.28 33.84
C ILE A 448 20.50 -7.98 33.09
N ILE A 449 21.35 -8.05 32.05
CA ILE A 449 21.75 -6.89 31.25
C ILE A 449 20.54 -6.28 30.52
N ALA A 450 19.71 -7.12 29.89
CA ALA A 450 18.50 -6.68 29.21
C ALA A 450 17.52 -5.99 30.17
N SER A 451 17.36 -6.53 31.39
CA SER A 451 16.47 -5.97 32.41
C SER A 451 16.96 -4.62 32.92
N LEU A 452 18.27 -4.46 33.09
CA LEU A 452 18.87 -3.17 33.46
C LEU A 452 18.69 -2.12 32.35
N ALA A 453 18.92 -2.50 31.08
CA ALA A 453 18.73 -1.59 29.94
C ALA A 453 17.27 -1.15 29.76
N ALA A 454 16.34 -2.09 29.93
CA ALA A 454 14.91 -1.82 29.89
C ALA A 454 14.48 -0.88 31.03
N TRP A 455 15.01 -1.10 32.25
CA TRP A 455 14.73 -0.25 33.41
C TRP A 455 15.25 1.18 33.23
N ILE A 456 16.45 1.36 32.69
CA ILE A 456 17.01 2.69 32.35
C ILE A 456 16.14 3.38 31.29
N THR A 457 15.75 2.66 30.24
CA THR A 457 14.88 3.19 29.18
C THR A 457 13.53 3.64 29.74
N TRP A 458 12.95 2.79 30.60
CA TRP A 458 11.70 3.10 31.28
C TRP A 458 11.83 4.36 32.14
N SER A 459 12.85 4.44 33.01
CA SER A 459 13.02 5.56 33.95
C SER A 459 13.26 6.91 33.25
N MET A 460 13.95 6.92 32.11
CA MET A 460 14.13 8.12 31.28
C MET A 460 12.87 8.54 30.52
N SER A 461 11.93 7.62 30.27
CA SER A 461 10.68 7.91 29.57
C SER A 461 9.53 8.32 30.49
N SER A 462 9.67 8.05 31.80
CA SER A 462 8.67 8.38 32.83
C SER A 462 8.91 9.73 33.52
N THR A 463 10.03 10.40 33.24
CA THR A 463 10.33 11.79 33.62
C THR A 463 9.92 12.73 32.51
#